data_AF-A0A356L2I3-F1
#
_entry.id   AF-A0A356L2I3-F1
#
_cell.length_a   1.000
_cell.length_b   1.000
_cell.length_c   1.000
_cell.angle_alpha   90.00
_cell.angle_beta   90.00
_cell.angle_gamma   90.00
#
_symmetry.space_group_name_H-M   'P 1'
#
loop_
_entity.id
_entity.type
_entity.pdbx_description
1 polymer ?
#
loop_
_entity_poly.entity_id
_entity_poly.type
_entity_poly.pdbx_seq_one_letter_code
_entity_poly.pdbx_strand_id
1 'polypeptide(L)'
;TYTINASTIHEYALFEFHGKEIEWNRIIEPSGHFSAVIQSSSERSTTQGSCNYEEVKNIAEAYMNVYKDVAPLRGTEVSGSNLKHMKLGTTTSTLTHSDIERLGGLVQGSVALVTYLASAGFSATVAGILANIAWTNLTSDFPDKVVYQSTAYEVRFISDNNYYIHCYHMTAKAYESGSIKQTVNDYTQAIGG
;
A
#
# COMPACT_ATOMS: atom_id res chain seq x y z
N THR A 1 -6.43 -2.03 -7.50
CA THR A 1 -6.89 -3.31 -8.08
C THR A 1 -5.68 -4.12 -8.53
N TYR A 2 -5.80 -5.44 -8.52
CA TYR A 2 -4.77 -6.35 -9.03
C TYR A 2 -5.35 -7.27 -10.10
N THR A 3 -4.55 -7.58 -11.12
CA THR A 3 -4.81 -8.70 -12.04
C THR A 3 -3.56 -9.54 -12.21
N ILE A 4 -3.73 -10.83 -12.48
CA ILE A 4 -2.63 -11.77 -12.73
C ILE A 4 -2.82 -12.35 -14.13
N ASN A 5 -1.82 -12.19 -14.99
CA ASN A 5 -1.81 -12.75 -16.34
C ASN A 5 -0.48 -13.45 -16.61
N ALA A 6 -0.51 -14.75 -16.91
CA ALA A 6 0.69 -15.54 -17.21
C ALA A 6 1.84 -15.36 -16.19
N SER A 7 1.51 -15.30 -14.90
CA SER A 7 2.43 -15.03 -13.78
C SER A 7 3.00 -13.61 -13.69
N THR A 8 2.49 -12.67 -14.48
CA THR A 8 2.77 -11.25 -14.32
C THR A 8 1.63 -10.61 -13.52
N ILE A 9 1.98 -9.83 -12.49
CA ILE A 9 1.01 -9.11 -11.67
C ILE A 9 0.91 -7.68 -12.19
N HIS A 10 -0.30 -7.24 -12.46
CA HIS A 10 -0.61 -5.85 -12.76
C HIS A 10 -1.29 -5.23 -11.54
N GLU A 11 -0.70 -4.16 -11.02
CA GLU A 11 -1.27 -3.32 -9.98
C GLU A 11 -1.72 -2.00 -10.59
N TYR A 12 -2.98 -1.66 -10.36
CA TYR A 12 -3.54 -0.38 -10.75
C TYR A 12 -4.13 0.35 -9.53
N ALA A 13 -3.95 1.65 -9.45
CA ALA A 13 -4.63 2.48 -8.47
C ALA A 13 -4.93 3.87 -9.02
N LEU A 14 -6.01 4.46 -8.53
CA LEU A 14 -6.38 5.85 -8.76
C LEU A 14 -6.65 6.48 -7.40
N PHE A 15 -5.99 7.59 -7.08
CA PHE A 15 -6.15 8.27 -5.79
C PHE A 15 -5.87 9.77 -5.90
N GLU A 16 -6.51 10.56 -5.05
CA GLU A 16 -6.22 12.00 -4.96
C GLU A 16 -5.03 12.25 -4.02
N PHE A 17 -4.09 13.09 -4.46
CA PHE A 17 -2.96 13.56 -3.66
C PHE A 17 -2.73 15.06 -3.91
N HIS A 18 -2.96 15.88 -2.88
CA HIS A 18 -2.89 17.35 -2.92
C HIS A 18 -3.62 18.00 -4.11
N GLY A 19 -4.90 17.63 -4.31
CA GLY A 19 -5.74 18.20 -5.35
C GLY A 19 -5.41 17.75 -6.77
N LYS A 20 -4.54 16.73 -6.92
CA LYS A 20 -4.29 16.05 -8.19
C LYS A 20 -4.74 14.61 -8.09
N GLU A 21 -5.48 14.15 -9.09
CA GLU A 21 -5.74 12.73 -9.28
C GLU A 21 -4.47 12.06 -9.83
N ILE A 22 -4.00 11.03 -9.14
CA ILE A 22 -2.81 10.25 -9.47
C ILE A 22 -3.26 8.86 -9.92
N GLU A 23 -2.85 8.51 -11.13
CA GLU A 23 -2.99 7.19 -11.71
C GLU A 23 -1.67 6.43 -11.57
N TRP A 24 -1.75 5.22 -11.01
CA TRP A 24 -0.63 4.32 -10.80
C TRP A 24 -0.86 3.04 -11.60
N ASN A 25 0.12 2.67 -12.41
CA ASN A 25 0.15 1.43 -13.18
C ASN A 25 1.49 0.73 -12.95
N ARG A 26 1.53 -0.42 -12.28
CA ARG A 26 2.76 -1.18 -12.04
C ARG A 26 2.62 -2.62 -12.54
N ILE A 27 3.63 -3.09 -13.27
CA ILE A 27 3.72 -4.44 -13.82
C ILE A 27 4.91 -5.13 -13.15
N ILE A 28 4.66 -6.28 -12.53
CA ILE A 28 5.62 -7.02 -11.71
C ILE A 28 5.81 -8.41 -12.30
N GLU A 29 7.06 -8.73 -12.64
CA GLU A 29 7.46 -10.02 -13.19
C GLU A 29 7.74 -11.04 -12.08
N PRO A 30 7.70 -12.36 -12.37
CA PRO A 30 8.04 -13.42 -11.41
C PRO A 30 9.42 -13.28 -10.75
N SER A 31 10.35 -12.57 -11.41
CA SER A 31 11.68 -12.26 -10.88
C SER A 31 11.66 -11.29 -9.70
N GLY A 32 10.51 -10.64 -9.43
CA GLY A 32 10.39 -9.52 -8.51
C GLY A 32 10.75 -8.17 -9.12
N HIS A 33 11.27 -8.13 -10.35
CA HIS A 33 11.49 -6.89 -11.09
C HIS A 33 10.15 -6.28 -11.50
N PHE A 34 10.06 -4.95 -11.50
CA PHE A 34 8.85 -4.25 -11.95
C PHE A 34 9.15 -3.00 -12.76
N SER A 35 8.18 -2.60 -13.56
CA SER A 35 8.08 -1.28 -14.18
C SER A 35 6.78 -0.61 -13.72
N ALA A 36 6.83 0.69 -13.41
CA ALA A 36 5.68 1.47 -12.97
C ALA A 36 5.56 2.78 -13.76
N VAL A 37 4.34 3.17 -14.10
CA VAL A 37 3.96 4.46 -14.67
C VAL A 37 3.05 5.18 -13.69
N ILE A 38 3.45 6.37 -13.29
CA ILE A 38 2.73 7.23 -12.35
C ILE A 38 2.41 8.52 -13.09
N GLN A 39 1.14 8.90 -13.16
CA GLN A 39 0.73 10.07 -13.91
C GLN A 39 -0.43 10.81 -13.25
N SER A 40 -0.59 12.06 -13.65
CA SER A 40 -1.75 12.92 -13.39
C SER A 40 -2.20 13.54 -14.73
N SER A 41 -3.17 14.45 -14.70
CA SER A 41 -3.65 15.13 -15.90
C SER A 41 -2.57 15.92 -16.65
N SER A 42 -1.50 16.37 -15.98
CA SER A 42 -0.46 17.23 -16.55
C SER A 42 0.96 16.67 -16.49
N GLU A 43 1.19 15.58 -15.76
CA GLU A 43 2.53 15.04 -15.47
C GLU A 43 2.52 13.52 -15.61
N ARG A 44 3.56 12.95 -16.20
CA ARG A 44 3.74 11.50 -16.33
C ARG A 44 5.19 11.13 -16.06
N SER A 45 5.38 10.04 -15.33
CA SER A 45 6.69 9.52 -14.98
C SER A 45 6.71 8.00 -15.04
N THR A 46 7.87 7.45 -15.39
CA THR A 46 8.09 6.00 -15.46
C THR A 46 9.27 5.64 -14.55
N THR A 47 9.16 4.53 -13.84
CA THR A 47 10.22 4.03 -12.97
C THR A 47 10.28 2.50 -12.97
N GLN A 48 11.36 1.96 -12.41
CA GLN A 48 11.62 0.53 -12.30
C GLN A 48 12.21 0.22 -10.92
N GLY A 49 12.10 -1.03 -10.50
CA GLY A 49 12.67 -1.47 -9.23
C GLY A 49 12.52 -2.97 -8.99
N SER A 50 12.61 -3.36 -7.73
CA SER A 50 12.39 -4.74 -7.30
C SER A 50 11.53 -4.82 -6.04
N CYS A 51 10.78 -5.91 -5.90
CA CYS A 51 9.95 -6.21 -4.74
C CYS A 51 9.90 -7.73 -4.50
N ASN A 52 9.36 -8.15 -3.35
CA ASN A 52 9.12 -9.56 -3.08
C ASN A 52 7.89 -10.03 -3.88
N TYR A 53 8.12 -10.73 -4.99
CA TYR A 53 7.07 -11.20 -5.89
C TYR A 53 6.02 -12.06 -5.18
N GLU A 54 6.44 -13.02 -4.33
CA GLU A 54 5.48 -13.93 -3.67
C GLU A 54 4.59 -13.19 -2.67
N GLU A 55 5.08 -12.16 -1.99
CA GLU A 55 4.25 -11.32 -1.12
C GLU A 55 3.20 -10.56 -1.94
N VAL A 56 3.59 -9.95 -3.06
CA VAL A 56 2.65 -9.21 -3.91
C VAL A 56 1.68 -10.15 -4.61
N LYS A 57 2.12 -11.35 -4.99
CA LYS A 57 1.28 -12.41 -5.56
C LYS A 57 0.22 -12.85 -4.57
N ASN A 58 0.59 -13.13 -3.32
CA ASN A 58 -0.36 -13.49 -2.27
C ASN A 58 -1.42 -12.39 -2.07
N ILE A 59 -1.00 -11.11 -2.11
CA ILE A 59 -1.92 -9.96 -2.05
C ILE A 59 -2.86 -9.91 -3.27
N ALA A 60 -2.31 -10.11 -4.48
CA ALA A 60 -3.08 -10.07 -5.73
C ALA A 60 -4.07 -11.24 -5.83
N GLU A 61 -3.66 -12.46 -5.47
CA GLU A 61 -4.51 -13.64 -5.43
C GLU A 61 -5.62 -13.50 -4.38
N ALA A 62 -5.31 -12.96 -3.20
CA ALA A 62 -6.30 -12.63 -2.18
C ALA A 62 -7.32 -11.59 -2.68
N TYR A 63 -6.87 -10.59 -3.43
CA TYR A 63 -7.74 -9.59 -4.06
C TYR A 63 -8.63 -10.18 -5.17
N MET A 64 -8.11 -11.12 -5.96
CA MET A 64 -8.84 -11.74 -7.07
C MET A 64 -9.81 -12.85 -6.64
N ASN A 65 -9.55 -13.54 -5.53
CA ASN A 65 -10.36 -14.66 -5.03
C ASN A 65 -11.65 -14.23 -4.28
N VAL A 66 -12.14 -13.00 -4.49
CA VAL A 66 -13.26 -12.41 -3.75
C VAL A 66 -14.63 -13.08 -4.02
N TYR A 67 -14.75 -14.07 -4.91
CA TYR A 67 -15.99 -14.84 -5.05
C TYR A 67 -15.75 -16.29 -5.47
N LYS A 68 -16.07 -17.24 -4.58
CA LYS A 68 -16.74 -18.47 -5.03
C LYS A 68 -18.02 -18.85 -4.28
N ASP A 69 -18.23 -18.62 -2.99
CA ASP A 69 -19.46 -19.13 -2.32
C ASP A 69 -19.91 -18.37 -1.04
N VAL A 70 -19.87 -17.04 -0.98
CA VAL A 70 -20.36 -16.31 0.22
C VAL A 70 -21.64 -15.54 -0.10
N ALA A 71 -22.75 -15.97 0.49
CA ALA A 71 -24.02 -15.25 0.42
C ALA A 71 -23.87 -13.86 1.09
N PRO A 72 -24.36 -12.77 0.46
CA PRO A 72 -24.25 -11.44 1.06
C PRO A 72 -25.14 -11.34 2.30
N LEU A 73 -24.53 -11.15 3.48
CA LEU A 73 -25.28 -10.87 4.71
C LEU A 73 -25.76 -9.41 4.73
N ARG A 74 -27.00 -9.21 5.19
CA ARG A 74 -27.67 -7.91 5.21
C ARG A 74 -27.43 -7.19 6.54
N GLY A 75 -26.57 -6.17 6.50
CA GLY A 75 -26.66 -4.87 7.21
C GLY A 75 -26.78 -4.78 8.74
N THR A 76 -27.08 -5.85 9.50
CA THR A 76 -27.34 -5.74 10.95
C THR A 76 -26.72 -6.86 11.80
N GLU A 77 -26.13 -7.89 11.20
CA GLU A 77 -25.71 -9.12 11.92
C GLU A 77 -24.23 -9.16 12.33
N VAL A 78 -23.44 -8.15 11.96
CA VAL A 78 -21.98 -8.20 12.15
C VAL A 78 -21.52 -7.10 13.10
N SER A 79 -21.50 -7.39 14.40
CA SER A 79 -20.61 -6.69 15.33
C SER A 79 -19.19 -7.24 15.17
N GLY A 80 -18.16 -6.39 15.32
CA GLY A 80 -16.76 -6.79 15.17
C GLY A 80 -16.31 -7.95 16.09
N SER A 81 -17.09 -8.27 17.12
CA SER A 81 -16.90 -9.42 18.02
C SER A 81 -17.14 -10.79 17.35
N ASN A 82 -17.80 -10.83 16.19
CA ASN A 82 -18.11 -12.08 15.47
C ASN A 82 -17.09 -12.39 14.37
N LEU A 83 -16.07 -11.53 14.20
CA LEU A 83 -15.06 -11.62 13.17
C LEU A 83 -13.68 -11.86 13.78
N LYS A 84 -12.88 -12.72 13.13
CA LYS A 84 -11.47 -12.93 13.47
C LYS A 84 -10.57 -12.57 12.31
N HIS A 85 -9.42 -12.00 12.62
CA HIS A 85 -8.39 -11.59 11.67
C HIS A 85 -7.31 -12.66 11.61
N MET A 86 -7.23 -13.37 10.48
CA MET A 86 -6.21 -14.37 10.19
C MET A 86 -5.06 -13.70 9.44
N LYS A 87 -3.91 -13.56 10.10
CA LYS A 87 -2.73 -12.93 9.49
C LYS A 87 -2.24 -13.78 8.31
N LEU A 88 -2.13 -13.15 7.14
CA LEU A 88 -1.57 -13.78 5.93
C LEU A 88 -0.08 -13.50 5.78
N GLY A 89 0.34 -12.28 6.09
CA GLY A 89 1.73 -11.88 5.90
C GLY A 89 1.96 -10.45 6.34
N THR A 90 3.23 -10.11 6.58
CA THR A 90 3.64 -8.75 6.89
C THR A 90 4.79 -8.35 5.99
N THR A 91 4.63 -7.24 5.29
CA THR A 91 5.72 -6.58 4.60
C THR A 91 6.28 -5.48 5.49
N THR A 92 7.61 -5.30 5.47
CA THR A 92 8.28 -4.23 6.21
C THR A 92 9.31 -3.58 5.32
N SER A 93 9.32 -2.26 5.34
CA SER A 93 10.22 -1.44 4.53
C SER A 93 10.71 -0.27 5.37
N THR A 94 11.90 0.21 5.09
CA THR A 94 12.48 1.38 5.78
C THR A 94 12.85 2.42 4.76
N LEU A 95 12.35 3.64 4.93
CA LEU A 95 12.88 4.84 4.29
C LEU A 95 13.98 5.40 5.18
N THR A 96 15.18 5.58 4.65
CA THR A 96 16.31 6.21 5.34
C THR A 96 16.22 7.73 5.28
N HIS A 97 17.00 8.43 6.11
CA HIS A 97 17.08 9.90 6.05
C HIS A 97 17.40 10.41 4.65
N SER A 98 18.36 9.80 3.95
CA SER A 98 18.70 10.17 2.57
C SER A 98 17.56 9.95 1.58
N ASP A 99 16.72 8.93 1.81
CA ASP A 99 15.50 8.72 1.01
C ASP A 99 14.52 9.86 1.25
N ILE A 100 14.38 10.27 2.51
CA ILE A 100 13.45 11.32 2.97
C ILE A 100 13.95 12.71 2.50
N GLU A 101 15.24 13.01 2.58
CA GLU A 101 15.85 14.24 2.02
C GLU A 101 15.66 14.32 0.50
N ARG A 102 15.86 13.21 -0.21
CA ARG A 102 15.60 13.13 -1.64
C ARG A 102 14.12 13.34 -1.95
N LEU A 103 13.22 12.83 -1.12
CA LEU A 103 11.80 13.13 -1.20
C LEU A 103 11.49 14.59 -0.93
N GLY A 104 12.17 15.21 0.04
CA GLY A 104 12.17 16.65 0.35
C GLY A 104 12.50 17.54 -0.85
N GLY A 105 13.50 17.14 -1.65
CA GLY A 105 13.84 17.80 -2.91
C GLY A 105 12.80 17.62 -4.02
N LEU A 106 11.90 16.63 -3.90
CA LEU A 106 10.84 16.30 -4.87
C LEU A 106 9.45 16.83 -4.45
N VAL A 107 9.30 17.44 -3.27
CA VAL A 107 8.02 17.97 -2.72
C VAL A 107 7.43 19.10 -3.59
N GLN A 108 8.09 19.53 -4.66
CA GLN A 108 7.48 20.43 -5.64
C GLN A 108 6.60 19.72 -6.68
N GLY A 109 6.61 18.38 -6.76
CA GLY A 109 5.81 17.62 -7.72
C GLY A 109 5.15 16.39 -7.11
N SER A 110 3.82 16.38 -7.04
CA SER A 110 3.01 15.26 -6.54
C SER A 110 3.32 13.93 -7.24
N VAL A 111 3.49 13.95 -8.57
CA VAL A 111 3.86 12.77 -9.37
C VAL A 111 5.29 12.32 -9.07
N ALA A 112 6.23 13.25 -8.88
CA ALA A 112 7.64 12.93 -8.64
C ALA A 112 7.85 12.22 -7.29
N LEU A 113 7.18 12.71 -6.24
CA LEU A 113 7.16 12.09 -4.91
C LEU A 113 6.60 10.66 -4.95
N VAL A 114 5.43 10.48 -5.57
CA VAL A 114 4.81 9.15 -5.71
C VAL A 114 5.67 8.22 -6.57
N THR A 115 6.29 8.73 -7.63
CA THR A 115 7.21 7.95 -8.50
C THR A 115 8.40 7.42 -7.72
N TYR A 116 9.00 8.24 -6.85
CA TYR A 116 10.13 7.78 -6.07
C TYR A 116 9.74 6.62 -5.15
N LEU A 117 8.59 6.74 -4.47
CA LEU A 117 8.08 5.67 -3.61
C LEU A 117 7.77 4.40 -4.41
N ALA A 118 7.24 4.54 -5.62
CA ALA A 118 7.11 3.42 -6.54
C ALA A 118 8.45 2.74 -6.84
N SER A 119 9.50 3.53 -7.12
CA SER A 119 10.85 3.00 -7.40
C SER A 119 11.46 2.23 -6.23
N ALA A 120 11.11 2.61 -5.00
CA ALA A 120 11.51 1.92 -3.78
C ALA A 120 10.73 0.62 -3.51
N GLY A 121 9.82 0.23 -4.42
CA GLY A 121 9.10 -1.05 -4.37
C GLY A 121 7.79 -1.03 -3.59
N PHE A 122 7.37 0.13 -3.07
CA PHE A 122 6.10 0.28 -2.38
C PHE A 122 4.89 0.06 -3.29
N SER A 123 3.82 -0.52 -2.77
CA SER A 123 2.52 -0.54 -3.45
C SER A 123 1.89 0.83 -3.50
N ALA A 124 0.92 1.02 -4.40
CA ALA A 124 0.28 2.31 -4.62
C ALA A 124 -0.33 2.91 -3.34
N THR A 125 -1.05 2.09 -2.56
CA THR A 125 -1.63 2.51 -1.27
C THR A 125 -0.57 3.03 -0.31
N VAL A 126 0.55 2.32 -0.21
CA VAL A 126 1.63 2.67 0.71
C VAL A 126 2.35 3.92 0.25
N ALA A 127 2.61 4.03 -1.06
CA ALA A 127 3.18 5.21 -1.65
C ALA A 127 2.29 6.45 -1.41
N GLY A 128 0.96 6.34 -1.54
CA GLY A 128 0.05 7.44 -1.24
C GLY A 128 0.10 7.91 0.22
N ILE A 129 0.15 6.97 1.18
CA ILE A 129 0.27 7.30 2.62
C ILE A 129 1.61 7.95 2.91
N LEU A 130 2.71 7.36 2.45
CA LEU A 130 4.06 7.88 2.66
C LEU A 130 4.25 9.24 1.99
N ALA A 131 3.64 9.46 0.81
CA ALA A 131 3.63 10.75 0.14
C ALA A 131 2.90 11.83 0.97
N ASN A 132 1.78 11.51 1.61
CA ASN A 132 1.08 12.44 2.53
C ASN A 132 1.90 12.76 3.78
N ILE A 133 2.53 11.75 4.40
CA ILE A 133 3.41 11.93 5.56
C ILE A 133 4.62 12.80 5.18
N ALA A 134 5.23 12.50 4.03
CA ALA A 134 6.30 13.29 3.44
C ALA A 134 5.84 14.74 3.26
N TRP A 135 4.78 14.99 2.48
CA TRP A 135 4.32 16.36 2.21
C TRP A 135 4.02 17.17 3.49
N THR A 136 3.40 16.54 4.49
CA THR A 136 2.99 17.20 5.73
C THR A 136 4.17 17.52 6.65
N ASN A 137 5.18 16.66 6.74
CA ASN A 137 6.31 16.81 7.67
C ASN A 137 7.56 17.46 7.06
N LEU A 138 7.69 17.48 5.73
CA LEU A 138 8.90 17.96 5.02
C LEU A 138 9.05 19.49 4.97
N THR A 139 8.16 20.25 5.58
CA THR A 139 8.27 21.71 5.61
C THR A 139 9.07 22.25 6.80
N SER A 140 9.50 21.42 7.76
CA SER A 140 10.39 21.90 8.83
C SER A 140 11.27 20.90 9.58
N ASP A 141 11.06 19.57 9.52
CA ASP A 141 11.81 18.65 10.40
C ASP A 141 11.84 17.18 9.91
N PHE A 142 12.90 16.79 9.20
CA PHE A 142 13.03 15.48 8.56
C PHE A 142 13.35 14.38 9.59
N PRO A 143 12.56 13.29 9.67
CA PRO A 143 12.94 12.15 10.50
C PRO A 143 14.18 11.42 9.97
N ASP A 144 14.93 10.76 10.86
CA ASP A 144 16.13 9.94 10.54
C ASP A 144 15.77 8.72 9.69
N LYS A 145 14.58 8.17 9.92
CA LYS A 145 14.02 7.07 9.11
C LYS A 145 12.53 6.93 9.35
N VAL A 146 11.84 6.33 8.39
CA VAL A 146 10.47 5.85 8.56
C VAL A 146 10.46 4.35 8.36
N VAL A 147 10.04 3.60 9.38
CA VAL A 147 9.81 2.16 9.27
C VAL A 147 8.33 1.95 8.99
N TYR A 148 8.05 1.36 7.85
CA TYR A 148 6.71 1.02 7.39
C TYR A 148 6.46 -0.47 7.53
N GLN A 149 5.28 -0.84 8.00
CA GLN A 149 4.82 -2.21 8.13
C GLN A 149 3.40 -2.33 7.59
N SER A 150 3.17 -3.20 6.60
CA SER A 150 1.82 -3.59 6.17
C SER A 150 1.55 -5.02 6.57
N THR A 151 0.47 -5.28 7.29
CA THR A 151 0.04 -6.65 7.57
C THR A 151 -1.28 -6.92 6.87
N ALA A 152 -1.28 -7.91 5.97
CA ALA A 152 -2.48 -8.41 5.34
C ALA A 152 -3.17 -9.42 6.25
N TYR A 153 -4.47 -9.28 6.41
CA TYR A 153 -5.32 -10.20 7.14
C TYR A 153 -6.47 -10.67 6.26
N GLU A 154 -6.79 -11.95 6.38
CA GLU A 154 -8.08 -12.50 5.98
C GLU A 154 -9.02 -12.40 7.18
N VAL A 155 -10.16 -11.75 7.01
CA VAL A 155 -11.20 -11.62 8.03
C VAL A 155 -12.23 -12.72 7.79
N ARG A 156 -12.51 -13.50 8.84
CA ARG A 156 -13.46 -14.63 8.79
C ARG A 156 -14.49 -14.51 9.91
N PHE A 157 -15.65 -15.09 9.71
CA PHE A 157 -16.63 -15.29 10.76
C PHE A 157 -16.11 -16.31 11.79
N ILE A 158 -16.31 -16.03 13.07
CA ILE A 158 -15.89 -16.94 14.15
C ILE A 158 -16.79 -18.18 14.19
N SER A 159 -18.08 -18.01 13.90
CA SER A 159 -19.12 -19.05 14.02
C SER A 159 -18.87 -20.27 13.13
N ASP A 160 -18.41 -20.05 11.91
CA ASP A 160 -18.30 -21.08 10.87
C ASP A 160 -16.97 -21.01 10.08
N ASN A 161 -16.09 -20.06 10.43
CA ASN A 161 -14.81 -19.84 9.76
C ASN A 161 -14.96 -19.42 8.28
N ASN A 162 -16.14 -18.98 7.86
CA ASN A 162 -16.37 -18.52 6.50
C ASN A 162 -15.62 -17.21 6.26
N TYR A 163 -15.08 -17.06 5.06
CA TYR A 163 -14.43 -15.84 4.60
C TYR A 163 -15.42 -14.67 4.60
N TYR A 164 -14.97 -13.50 5.07
CA TYR A 164 -15.74 -12.26 5.05
C TYR A 164 -15.10 -11.22 4.13
N ILE A 165 -13.89 -10.74 4.46
CA ILE A 165 -13.16 -9.72 3.70
C ILE A 165 -11.65 -9.90 3.89
N HIS A 166 -10.84 -9.15 3.15
CA HIS A 166 -9.45 -8.87 3.54
C HIS A 166 -9.34 -7.46 4.12
N CYS A 167 -8.43 -7.28 5.07
CA CYS A 167 -8.01 -5.96 5.52
C CYS A 167 -6.49 -5.86 5.61
N TYR A 168 -6.00 -4.64 5.43
CA TYR A 168 -4.59 -4.30 5.52
C TYR A 168 -4.43 -3.35 6.70
N HIS A 169 -3.64 -3.78 7.68
CA HIS A 169 -3.29 -2.95 8.82
C HIS A 169 -1.89 -2.43 8.58
N MET A 170 -1.81 -1.12 8.40
CA MET A 170 -0.61 -0.43 8.01
C MET A 170 -0.14 0.44 9.16
N THR A 171 1.15 0.42 9.43
CA THR A 171 1.78 1.24 10.46
C THR A 171 3.04 1.84 9.88
N ALA A 172 3.12 3.17 9.87
CA ALA A 172 4.35 3.91 9.59
C ALA A 172 4.84 4.56 10.89
N LYS A 173 6.10 4.31 11.25
CA LYS A 173 6.77 4.91 12.42
C LYS A 173 7.93 5.76 11.94
N ALA A 174 7.84 7.07 12.17
CA ALA A 174 8.95 7.99 11.95
C ALA A 174 9.83 8.05 13.19
N TYR A 175 11.15 8.02 13.00
CA TYR A 175 12.14 8.03 14.06
C TYR A 175 13.02 9.29 13.98
N GLU A 176 13.42 9.80 15.13
CA GLU A 176 14.36 10.91 15.29
C GLU A 176 15.24 10.65 16.50
N SER A 177 16.56 10.75 16.31
CA SER A 177 17.58 10.38 17.29
C SER A 177 17.33 9.00 17.91
N GLY A 178 16.84 8.05 17.10
CA GLY A 178 16.50 6.69 17.54
C GLY A 178 15.17 6.52 18.29
N SER A 179 14.44 7.61 18.57
CA SER A 179 13.14 7.59 19.24
C SER A 179 11.98 7.72 18.24
N ILE A 180 10.82 7.12 18.52
CA ILE A 180 9.64 7.27 17.67
C ILE A 180 9.08 8.69 17.86
N LYS A 181 9.10 9.49 16.79
CA LYS A 181 8.56 10.84 16.74
C LYS A 181 7.07 10.83 16.38
N GLN A 182 6.69 9.97 15.45
CA GLN A 182 5.32 9.88 14.95
C GLN A 182 4.97 8.44 14.60
N THR A 183 3.74 8.04 14.90
CA THR A 183 3.15 6.80 14.39
C THR A 183 1.88 7.14 13.64
N VAL A 184 1.78 6.68 12.41
CA VAL A 184 0.56 6.72 11.61
C VAL A 184 0.09 5.29 11.44
N ASN A 185 -1.17 5.04 11.78
CA ASN A 185 -1.82 3.78 11.46
C ASN A 185 -2.87 4.05 10.40
N ASP A 186 -3.00 3.13 9.46
CA ASP A 186 -4.09 3.13 8.52
C ASP A 186 -4.66 1.71 8.39
N TYR A 187 -5.97 1.64 8.18
CA TYR A 187 -6.71 0.40 8.08
C TYR A 187 -7.53 0.46 6.80
N THR A 188 -7.01 -0.14 5.73
CA THR A 188 -7.77 -0.27 4.50
C THR A 188 -8.48 -1.60 4.50
N GLN A 189 -9.80 -1.56 4.35
CA GLN A 189 -10.60 -2.76 4.12
C GLN A 189 -10.81 -2.90 2.62
N ALA A 190 -10.48 -4.07 2.07
CA ALA A 190 -10.93 -4.43 0.73
C ALA A 190 -12.33 -5.03 0.89
N ILE A 191 -13.36 -4.17 0.97
CA ILE A 191 -14.76 -4.60 0.92
C ILE A 191 -15.18 -4.62 -0.53
N GLY A 192 -15.23 -5.81 -1.13
CA GLY A 192 -15.65 -5.99 -2.52
C GLY A 192 -14.62 -5.47 -3.52
N GLY A 193 -14.42 -6.25 -4.59
CA GLY A 193 -13.79 -5.75 -5.80
C GLY A 193 -14.69 -4.78 -6.54
#